data_AF-A0A838GGE7-F1
#
_entry.id   AF-A0A838GGE7-F1
#
_cell.length_a   1.000
_cell.length_b   1.000
_cell.length_c   1.000
_cell.angle_alpha   90.00
_cell.angle_beta   90.00
_cell.angle_gamma   90.00
#
_symmetry.space_group_name_H-M   'P 1'
#
loop_
_entity.id
_entity.type
_entity.pdbx_description
1 polymer ?
#
loop_
_entity_poly.entity_id
_entity_poly.type
_entity_poly.pdbx_seq_one_letter_code
_entity_poly.pdbx_strand_id
1 'polypeptide(L)'
;MLREGPIPRLVHGLLEYVVGVFLIAAPFLLGYDEFTVPLGASIITGVVLLILAAITEGPTGLVHQLQVSAHFTIDMLLALFLIAAPFILGFADDSPTARNLFIALGVLHLLVSIGTRFREAAPRAESSSRSATSSKRPPTTAPTQATPTSPAPPTSGPPSGPVTRPTSPKPPTGSE
;
A
#
# COMPACT_ATOMS: atom_id res chain seq x y z
N MET A 1 10.33 11.40 11.09
CA MET A 1 9.99 12.81 10.76
C MET A 1 10.16 13.02 9.25
N LEU A 2 9.36 12.35 8.41
CA LEU A 2 9.32 12.63 6.97
C LEU A 2 8.25 13.71 6.76
N ARG A 3 8.73 14.87 6.35
CA ARG A 3 8.07 16.18 6.42
C ARG A 3 6.85 16.22 5.50
N GLU A 4 5.87 17.02 5.90
CA GLU A 4 4.66 17.35 5.13
C GLU A 4 5.04 18.20 3.90
N GLY A 5 5.63 17.57 2.89
CA GLY A 5 6.01 18.23 1.66
C GLY A 5 4.81 18.86 0.94
N PRO A 6 5.00 19.98 0.21
CA PRO A 6 3.92 20.68 -0.47
C PRO A 6 3.31 19.85 -1.62
N ILE A 7 4.04 18.87 -2.16
CA ILE A 7 3.61 18.11 -3.35
C ILE A 7 2.74 16.92 -2.94
N PRO A 8 1.47 16.85 -3.40
CA PRO A 8 0.62 15.69 -3.18
C PRO A 8 1.14 14.44 -3.91
N ARG A 9 0.97 13.26 -3.31
CA ARG A 9 1.33 11.98 -3.93
C ARG A 9 0.71 11.73 -5.30
N LEU A 10 -0.52 12.22 -5.52
CA LEU A 10 -1.17 12.14 -6.83
C LEU A 10 -0.40 12.94 -7.89
N VAL A 11 0.05 14.15 -7.52
CA VAL A 11 0.81 15.02 -8.42
C VAL A 11 2.19 14.41 -8.69
N HIS A 12 2.88 13.92 -7.66
CA HIS A 12 4.14 13.19 -7.81
C HIS A 12 3.98 12.03 -8.79
N GLY A 13 3.04 11.12 -8.52
CA GLY A 13 2.82 9.96 -9.39
C GLY A 13 2.46 10.32 -10.83
N LEU A 14 1.70 11.39 -11.06
CA LEU A 14 1.41 11.87 -12.41
C LEU A 14 2.65 12.48 -13.09
N LEU A 15 3.47 13.21 -12.34
CA LEU A 15 4.74 13.74 -12.85
C LEU A 15 5.67 12.62 -13.29
N GLU A 16 5.75 11.50 -12.55
CA GLU A 16 6.55 10.34 -12.95
C GLU A 16 6.14 9.80 -14.33
N TYR A 17 4.82 9.70 -14.59
CA TYR A 17 4.32 9.30 -15.91
C TYR A 17 4.66 10.31 -17.01
N VAL A 18 4.47 11.60 -16.74
CA VAL A 18 4.76 12.67 -17.71
C VAL A 18 6.25 12.72 -18.04
N VAL A 19 7.11 12.68 -17.02
CA VAL A 19 8.57 12.70 -17.18
C VAL A 19 9.06 11.43 -17.85
N GLY A 20 8.52 10.26 -17.51
CA GLY A 20 8.85 9.00 -18.16
C GLY A 20 8.52 8.99 -19.65
N VAL A 21 7.31 9.42 -20.03
CA VAL A 21 6.93 9.57 -21.45
C VAL A 21 7.79 10.63 -22.14
N PHE A 22 8.04 11.75 -21.49
CA PHE A 22 8.88 12.81 -22.04
C PHE A 22 10.31 12.32 -22.29
N LEU A 23 10.93 11.56 -21.39
CA LEU A 23 12.26 11.00 -21.59
C LEU A 23 12.33 9.99 -22.75
N ILE A 24 11.27 9.21 -22.97
CA ILE A 24 11.21 8.33 -24.14
C ILE A 24 11.12 9.14 -25.43
N ALA A 25 10.36 10.24 -25.41
CA ALA A 25 10.14 11.08 -26.58
C ALA A 25 11.32 12.04 -26.86
N ALA A 26 12.03 12.48 -25.82
CA ALA A 26 13.04 13.54 -25.87
C ALA A 26 14.14 13.36 -26.94
N PRO A 27 14.70 12.16 -27.20
CA PRO A 27 15.70 11.97 -28.26
C PRO A 27 15.18 12.40 -29.63
N PHE A 28 13.91 12.12 -29.91
CA PHE A 28 13.26 12.40 -31.19
C PHE A 28 12.82 13.87 -31.31
N LEU A 29 12.42 14.49 -30.20
CA LEU A 29 12.02 15.90 -30.19
C LEU A 29 13.22 16.85 -30.24
N LEU A 30 14.34 16.45 -29.64
CA LEU A 30 15.50 17.32 -29.44
C LEU A 30 16.70 16.93 -30.32
N GLY A 31 16.57 15.88 -31.14
CA GLY A 31 17.54 15.52 -32.19
C GLY A 31 18.92 15.13 -31.66
N TYR A 32 18.97 14.39 -30.54
CA TYR A 32 20.23 13.78 -30.06
C TYR A 32 20.32 12.28 -30.38
N ASP A 33 19.52 11.82 -31.35
CA ASP A 33 19.47 10.45 -31.86
C ASP A 33 20.68 10.06 -32.73
N GLU A 34 21.46 11.03 -33.20
CA GLU A 34 22.76 10.78 -33.86
C GLU A 34 23.77 10.07 -32.93
N PHE A 35 23.56 10.15 -31.60
CA PHE A 35 24.38 9.49 -30.59
C PHE A 35 23.61 8.35 -29.92
N THR A 36 24.13 7.12 -30.01
CA THR A 36 23.43 5.92 -29.52
C THR A 36 23.31 5.87 -27.99
N VAL A 37 24.28 6.42 -27.27
CA VAL A 37 24.34 6.37 -25.80
C VAL A 37 23.26 7.26 -25.12
N PRO A 38 23.19 8.58 -25.37
CA PRO A 38 22.16 9.42 -24.74
C PRO A 38 20.74 9.00 -25.16
N LEU A 39 20.55 8.56 -26.41
CA LEU A 39 19.27 8.00 -26.86
C LEU A 39 18.87 6.78 -26.01
N GLY A 40 19.75 5.80 -25.89
CA GLY A 40 19.49 4.59 -25.11
C GLY A 40 19.25 4.90 -23.64
N ALA A 41 20.09 5.74 -23.04
CA ALA A 41 19.94 6.17 -21.66
C ALA A 41 18.59 6.86 -21.41
N SER A 42 18.15 7.71 -22.34
CA SER A 42 16.89 8.46 -22.20
C SER A 42 15.68 7.53 -22.25
N ILE A 43 15.63 6.64 -23.25
CA ILE A 43 14.53 5.68 -23.42
C ILE A 43 14.48 4.71 -22.25
N ILE A 44 15.62 4.11 -21.87
CA ILE A 44 15.67 3.14 -20.77
C ILE A 44 15.24 3.80 -19.45
N THR A 45 15.76 4.99 -19.14
CA THR A 45 15.39 5.71 -17.91
C THR A 45 13.91 6.07 -17.91
N GLY A 46 13.37 6.53 -19.04
CA GLY A 46 11.95 6.81 -19.18
C GLY A 46 11.08 5.56 -18.95
N VAL A 47 11.45 4.41 -19.52
CA VAL A 47 10.75 3.14 -19.29
C VAL A 47 10.82 2.71 -17.83
N VAL A 48 11.99 2.81 -17.18
CA VAL A 48 12.16 2.50 -15.75
C VAL A 48 11.23 3.37 -14.90
N LEU A 49 11.14 4.67 -15.17
CA LEU A 49 10.21 5.57 -14.49
C LEU A 49 8.75 5.13 -14.63
N LEU A 50 8.31 4.80 -15.85
CA LEU A 50 6.94 4.36 -16.10
C LEU A 50 6.62 3.05 -15.37
N ILE A 51 7.55 2.10 -15.39
CA ILE A 51 7.39 0.84 -14.66
C ILE A 51 7.32 1.13 -13.16
N LEU A 52 8.24 1.94 -12.64
CA LEU A 52 8.29 2.30 -11.22
C LEU A 52 6.98 2.96 -10.77
N ALA A 53 6.48 3.94 -11.52
CA ALA A 53 5.19 4.59 -11.26
C ALA A 53 4.02 3.60 -11.31
N ALA A 54 4.02 2.67 -12.27
CA ALA A 54 2.98 1.67 -12.44
C ALA A 54 2.95 0.63 -11.31
N ILE A 55 4.11 0.19 -10.82
CA ILE A 55 4.18 -0.86 -9.81
C ILE A 55 4.11 -0.36 -8.36
N THR A 56 4.09 0.96 -8.17
CA THR A 56 4.14 1.56 -6.82
C THR A 56 2.77 1.65 -6.19
N GLU A 57 2.71 1.36 -4.89
CA GLU A 57 1.53 1.57 -4.06
C GLU A 57 1.15 3.06 -4.01
N GLY A 58 0.13 3.47 -4.75
CA GLY A 58 -0.30 4.86 -4.74
C GLY A 58 -1.54 5.16 -5.59
N PRO A 59 -1.98 6.43 -5.61
CA PRO A 59 -3.17 6.86 -6.36
C PRO A 59 -3.09 6.63 -7.87
N THR A 60 -1.88 6.62 -8.43
CA THR A 60 -1.61 6.43 -9.87
C THR A 60 -1.06 5.05 -10.19
N GLY A 61 -0.82 4.20 -9.18
CA GLY A 61 -0.28 2.85 -9.37
C GLY A 61 -1.27 1.92 -10.06
N LEU A 62 -0.77 1.13 -11.00
CA LEU A 62 -1.54 0.11 -11.72
C LEU A 62 -1.47 -1.25 -11.02
N VAL A 63 -0.30 -1.57 -10.45
CA VAL A 63 0.01 -2.84 -9.82
C VAL A 63 0.67 -2.54 -8.48
N HIS A 64 -0.07 -2.55 -7.38
CA HIS A 64 0.38 -2.10 -6.05
C HIS A 64 1.34 -3.10 -5.36
N GLN A 65 2.52 -3.32 -5.95
CA GLN A 65 3.52 -4.30 -5.47
C GLN A 65 4.70 -3.67 -4.74
N LEU A 66 5.07 -2.44 -5.09
CA LEU A 66 6.23 -1.75 -4.56
C LEU A 66 5.83 -0.75 -3.48
N GLN A 67 6.39 -0.93 -2.29
CA GLN A 67 6.15 -0.06 -1.14
C GLN A 67 6.67 1.36 -1.40
N VAL A 68 5.95 2.35 -0.86
CA VAL A 68 6.28 3.78 -1.02
C VAL A 68 7.71 4.11 -0.55
N SER A 69 8.19 3.49 0.52
CA SER A 69 9.55 3.74 1.05
C SER A 69 10.64 3.23 0.07
N ALA A 70 10.38 2.13 -0.63
CA ALA A 70 11.26 1.63 -1.68
C ALA A 70 11.22 2.53 -2.93
N HIS A 71 10.02 2.96 -3.36
CA HIS A 71 9.86 3.93 -4.45
C HIS A 71 10.68 5.20 -4.20
N PHE A 72 10.52 5.82 -3.03
CA PHE A 72 11.28 7.03 -2.67
C PHE A 72 12.80 6.80 -2.71
N THR A 73 13.28 5.65 -2.26
CA THR A 73 14.71 5.33 -2.32
C THR A 73 15.19 5.23 -3.77
N ILE A 74 14.40 4.60 -4.64
CA ILE A 74 14.71 4.48 -6.06
C ILE A 74 14.67 5.86 -6.73
N ASP A 75 13.71 6.73 -6.41
CA ASP A 75 13.65 8.10 -6.91
C ASP A 75 14.95 8.87 -6.62
N MET A 76 15.49 8.76 -5.39
CA MET A 76 16.76 9.39 -5.02
C MET A 76 17.92 8.88 -5.87
N LEU A 77 17.97 7.56 -6.10
CA LEU A 77 19.00 6.93 -6.94
C LEU A 77 18.86 7.35 -8.40
N LEU A 78 17.63 7.41 -8.91
CA LEU A 78 17.35 7.75 -10.30
C LEU A 78 17.62 9.22 -10.59
N ALA A 79 17.30 10.11 -9.65
CA ALA A 79 17.64 11.52 -9.71
C ALA A 79 19.16 11.74 -9.73
N LEU A 80 19.89 11.06 -8.84
CA LEU A 80 21.36 11.11 -8.83
C LEU A 80 21.94 10.52 -10.12
N PHE A 81 21.39 9.40 -10.59
CA PHE A 81 21.79 8.79 -11.85
C PHE A 81 21.59 9.75 -13.02
N LEU A 82 20.43 10.41 -13.14
CA LEU A 82 20.18 11.40 -14.20
C LEU A 82 21.21 12.53 -14.20
N ILE A 83 21.57 13.05 -13.02
CA ILE A 83 22.59 14.10 -12.90
C ILE A 83 23.99 13.58 -13.31
N ALA A 84 24.33 12.35 -12.90
CA ALA A 84 25.63 11.76 -13.16
C ALA A 84 25.79 11.15 -14.56
N ALA A 85 24.69 10.74 -15.19
CA ALA A 85 24.65 9.98 -16.43
C ALA A 85 25.47 10.60 -17.56
N PRO A 86 25.42 11.92 -17.84
CA PRO A 86 26.21 12.51 -18.91
C PRO A 86 27.71 12.30 -18.73
N PHE A 87 28.19 12.30 -17.50
CA PHE A 87 29.61 12.18 -17.17
C PHE A 87 30.06 10.71 -17.16
N ILE A 88 29.28 9.83 -16.52
CA ILE A 88 29.65 8.41 -16.40
C ILE A 88 29.44 7.63 -17.69
N LEU A 89 28.48 8.04 -18.53
CA LEU A 89 28.20 7.43 -19.84
C LEU A 89 28.94 8.16 -20.99
N GLY A 90 29.66 9.24 -20.69
CA GLY A 90 30.59 9.88 -21.62
C GLY A 90 29.95 10.72 -22.73
N PHE A 91 28.72 11.22 -22.56
CA PHE A 91 28.06 12.07 -23.55
C PHE A 91 27.97 13.55 -23.15
N ALA A 92 28.64 13.94 -22.06
CA ALA A 92 28.60 15.32 -21.54
C ALA A 92 29.13 16.37 -22.53
N ASP A 93 30.14 16.03 -23.32
CA ASP A 93 30.77 16.96 -24.27
C ASP A 93 30.18 16.82 -25.68
N ASP A 94 29.82 15.60 -26.08
CA ASP A 94 29.31 15.29 -27.42
C ASP A 94 27.85 15.74 -27.62
N SER A 95 27.04 15.76 -26.55
CA SER A 95 25.64 16.17 -26.62
C SER A 95 25.26 17.14 -25.50
N PRO A 96 25.56 18.45 -25.65
CA PRO A 96 25.21 19.46 -24.66
C PRO A 96 23.70 19.52 -24.37
N THR A 97 22.87 19.30 -25.39
CA THR A 97 21.41 19.25 -25.26
C THR A 97 20.97 18.11 -24.34
N ALA A 98 21.44 16.88 -24.60
CA ALA A 98 21.10 15.73 -23.76
C ALA A 98 21.66 15.90 -22.35
N ARG A 99 22.92 16.34 -22.20
CA ARG A 99 23.53 16.63 -20.90
C ARG A 99 22.65 17.57 -20.07
N ASN A 100 22.30 18.73 -20.65
CA ASN A 100 21.54 19.74 -19.92
C ASN A 100 20.15 19.23 -19.54
N LEU A 101 19.50 18.46 -20.42
CA LEU A 101 18.20 17.84 -20.13
C LEU A 101 18.29 16.83 -18.99
N PHE A 102 19.28 15.95 -19.00
CA PHE A 102 19.49 14.94 -17.97
C PHE A 102 19.75 15.58 -16.60
N ILE A 103 20.63 16.60 -16.54
CA ILE A 103 20.90 17.33 -15.31
C ILE A 103 19.65 18.07 -14.83
N ALA A 104 18.93 18.76 -15.72
CA ALA A 104 17.74 19.52 -15.36
C ALA A 104 16.62 18.59 -14.84
N LEU A 105 16.36 17.47 -15.52
CA LEU A 105 15.38 16.49 -15.07
C LEU A 105 15.82 15.78 -13.80
N GLY A 106 17.10 15.47 -13.63
CA GLY A 106 17.61 14.88 -12.40
C GLY A 106 17.47 15.80 -11.20
N VAL A 107 17.78 17.10 -11.35
CA VAL A 107 17.55 18.10 -10.30
C VAL A 107 16.06 18.29 -10.03
N LEU A 108 15.23 18.39 -11.08
CA LEU A 108 13.79 18.50 -10.94
C LEU A 108 13.20 17.30 -10.19
N HIS A 109 13.57 16.09 -10.60
CA HIS A 109 13.12 14.85 -9.97
C HIS A 109 13.55 14.83 -8.49
N LEU A 110 14.81 15.15 -8.20
CA LEU A 110 15.31 15.23 -6.82
C LEU A 110 14.48 16.20 -5.95
N LEU A 111 14.19 17.40 -6.48
CA LEU A 111 13.42 18.42 -5.78
C LEU A 111 11.97 17.98 -5.58
N VAL A 112 11.34 17.36 -6.59
CA VAL A 112 9.98 16.86 -6.50
C VAL A 112 9.90 15.75 -5.46
N SER A 113 10.78 14.75 -5.52
CA SER A 113 10.78 13.63 -4.58
C SER A 113 11.06 14.08 -3.13
N ILE A 114 11.97 15.03 -2.90
CA ILE A 114 12.17 15.60 -1.55
C ILE A 114 10.95 16.42 -1.11
N GLY A 115 10.29 17.11 -2.04
CA GLY A 115 9.09 17.93 -1.81
C GLY A 115 7.79 17.13 -1.69
N THR A 116 7.81 15.81 -1.91
CA THR A 116 6.62 14.97 -1.89
C THR A 116 6.30 14.43 -0.50
N ARG A 117 5.03 14.53 -0.12
CA ARG A 117 4.53 14.01 1.16
C ARG A 117 4.23 12.51 1.10
N PHE A 118 5.18 11.67 1.48
CA PHE A 118 4.98 10.23 1.59
C PHE A 118 4.39 9.84 2.96
N ARG A 119 3.08 10.04 3.17
CA ARG A 119 2.43 9.65 4.43
C ARG A 119 2.21 8.13 4.48
N GLU A 120 3.05 7.40 5.20
CA GLU A 120 2.78 6.01 5.56
C GLU A 120 1.42 5.93 6.28
N ALA A 121 0.53 5.04 5.84
CA ALA A 121 -0.66 4.75 6.62
C ALA A 121 -0.19 4.10 7.92
N ALA A 122 -0.33 4.81 9.05
CA ALA A 122 0.04 4.27 10.35
C ALA A 122 -0.61 2.88 10.54
N PRO A 123 0.12 1.88 11.10
CA PRO A 123 -0.45 0.57 11.38
C PRO A 123 -1.72 0.75 12.21
N ARG A 124 -2.86 0.37 11.63
CA ARG A 124 -4.15 0.48 12.30
C ARG A 124 -4.19 -0.56 13.42
N ALA A 125 -4.23 -0.05 14.65
CA ALA A 125 -4.85 -0.67 15.82
C ALA A 125 -4.13 -1.86 16.50
N GLU A 126 -3.18 -1.52 17.36
CA GLU A 126 -2.96 -2.21 18.64
C GLU A 126 -4.04 -1.86 19.69
N SER A 127 -5.16 -1.23 19.28
CA SER A 127 -6.24 -0.80 20.17
C SER A 127 -7.30 -1.87 20.46
N SER A 128 -7.20 -3.07 19.88
CA SER A 128 -8.15 -4.17 20.17
C SER A 128 -7.79 -5.01 21.40
N SER A 129 -6.62 -4.84 22.01
CA SER A 129 -6.19 -5.66 23.16
C SER A 129 -6.55 -5.08 24.54
N ARG A 130 -7.00 -3.81 24.63
CA ARG A 130 -7.32 -3.16 25.92
C ARG A 130 -8.78 -3.24 26.34
N SER A 131 -9.71 -3.63 25.46
CA SER A 131 -11.14 -3.67 25.80
C SER A 131 -11.63 -5.02 26.34
N ALA A 132 -10.81 -6.08 26.32
CA ALA A 132 -11.24 -7.42 26.73
C ALA A 132 -10.86 -7.81 28.18
N THR A 133 -10.13 -6.97 28.92
CA THR A 133 -9.60 -7.33 30.25
C THR A 133 -10.36 -6.69 31.43
N SER A 134 -11.36 -5.83 31.19
CA SER A 134 -12.13 -5.17 32.28
C SER A 134 -13.45 -5.86 32.63
N SER A 135 -13.55 -7.19 32.49
CA SER A 135 -14.69 -7.97 32.98
C SER A 135 -14.26 -9.22 33.74
N LYS A 136 -13.53 -9.02 34.84
CA LYS A 136 -13.40 -10.03 35.91
C LYS A 136 -13.50 -9.34 37.27
N ARG A 137 -14.69 -9.39 37.88
CA ARG A 137 -14.90 -9.11 39.31
C ARG A 137 -15.23 -10.45 40.00
N PRO A 138 -14.64 -10.79 41.18
CA PRO A 138 -14.82 -12.10 41.81
C PRO A 138 -16.12 -12.18 42.65
N PRO A 139 -16.54 -13.39 43.07
CA PRO A 139 -17.79 -13.60 43.81
C PRO A 139 -17.59 -13.33 45.30
N THR A 140 -18.59 -12.74 45.96
CA THR A 140 -18.67 -12.62 47.42
C THR A 140 -19.98 -13.23 47.91
N THR A 141 -19.86 -14.14 48.85
CA THR A 141 -20.88 -14.95 49.53
C THR A 141 -21.67 -14.17 50.61
N ALA A 142 -23.01 -14.30 50.57
CA ALA A 142 -24.12 -14.31 51.60
C ALA A 142 -23.98 -13.61 53.00
N PRO A 143 -25.05 -13.36 53.85
CA PRO A 143 -26.45 -13.87 53.82
C PRO A 143 -27.62 -12.92 54.30
N THR A 144 -28.88 -13.40 54.15
CA THR A 144 -30.14 -13.20 54.95
C THR A 144 -30.78 -11.80 55.16
N GLN A 145 -32.04 -11.59 54.70
CA GLN A 145 -33.25 -11.37 55.55
C GLN A 145 -34.56 -10.99 54.79
N ALA A 146 -35.65 -11.64 55.23
CA ALA A 146 -37.05 -11.20 55.36
C ALA A 146 -38.03 -11.13 54.15
N THR A 147 -39.08 -11.95 54.28
CA THR A 147 -40.42 -11.99 53.62
C THR A 147 -41.28 -10.74 53.96
N PRO A 148 -42.38 -10.43 53.23
CA PRO A 148 -43.68 -11.03 53.57
C PRO A 148 -44.71 -11.26 52.42
N THR A 149 -45.59 -12.25 52.66
CA THR A 149 -47.05 -12.36 52.36
C THR A 149 -47.63 -12.60 50.94
N SER A 150 -48.35 -13.74 50.88
CA SER A 150 -49.35 -14.35 49.94
C SER A 150 -50.60 -13.49 49.60
N PRO A 151 -51.55 -13.86 48.68
CA PRO A 151 -52.18 -15.20 48.51
C PRO A 151 -52.44 -15.74 47.07
N ALA A 152 -52.90 -17.00 47.03
CA ALA A 152 -53.02 -17.99 45.92
C ALA A 152 -54.42 -18.00 45.20
N PRO A 153 -54.90 -19.13 44.58
CA PRO A 153 -54.65 -19.73 43.24
C PRO A 153 -55.99 -19.87 42.41
N PRO A 154 -56.11 -20.64 41.28
CA PRO A 154 -56.33 -22.11 41.37
C PRO A 154 -55.87 -22.99 40.15
N THR A 155 -55.76 -24.32 40.41
CA THR A 155 -56.12 -25.50 39.55
C THR A 155 -55.46 -25.72 38.17
N SER A 156 -55.23 -26.91 37.61
CA SER A 156 -55.23 -28.35 37.94
C SER A 156 -54.99 -29.10 36.61
N GLY A 157 -54.14 -30.14 36.55
CA GLY A 157 -54.12 -31.08 35.40
C GLY A 157 -52.83 -31.90 35.21
N PRO A 158 -52.88 -33.26 35.32
CA PRO A 158 -51.82 -34.21 34.93
C PRO A 158 -52.27 -35.11 33.73
N PRO A 159 -51.61 -36.23 33.35
CA PRO A 159 -50.19 -36.49 33.03
C PRO A 159 -49.98 -37.26 31.69
N SER A 160 -48.71 -37.50 31.33
CA SER A 160 -48.14 -38.70 30.63
C SER A 160 -48.67 -39.19 29.26
N GLY A 161 -47.74 -39.32 28.31
CA GLY A 161 -47.83 -40.26 27.17
C GLY A 161 -46.43 -40.82 26.80
N PRO A 162 -46.28 -42.08 26.36
CA PRO A 162 -45.00 -42.80 26.41
C PRO A 162 -44.25 -42.93 25.06
N VAL A 163 -42.92 -43.07 25.18
CA VAL A 163 -41.99 -44.00 24.49
C VAL A 163 -42.40 -44.48 23.08
N THR A 164 -41.55 -44.30 22.04
CA THR A 164 -40.71 -45.40 21.50
C THR A 164 -39.65 -44.90 20.50
N ARG A 165 -38.43 -45.45 20.65
CA ARG A 165 -37.37 -45.61 19.66
C ARG A 165 -37.62 -46.96 18.95
N PRO A 166 -37.26 -47.20 17.66
CA PRO A 166 -35.97 -47.86 17.33
C PRO A 166 -35.40 -47.48 15.93
N THR A 167 -34.08 -47.28 15.80
CA THR A 167 -33.06 -48.17 15.15
C THR A 167 -32.58 -47.69 13.77
N SER A 168 -31.27 -47.42 13.69
CA SER A 168 -30.43 -47.33 12.48
C SER A 168 -30.38 -48.67 11.72
N PRO A 169 -29.85 -48.74 10.47
CA PRO A 169 -28.40 -48.79 10.27
C PRO A 169 -27.84 -48.10 9.00
N LYS A 170 -26.49 -48.12 8.98
CA LYS A 170 -25.44 -47.46 8.16
C LYS A 170 -25.25 -48.10 6.75
N PRO A 171 -24.24 -47.70 5.92
CA PRO A 171 -24.26 -47.61 4.45
C PRO A 171 -23.44 -48.79 3.82
N PRO A 172 -22.84 -48.78 2.60
CA PRO A 172 -21.73 -47.87 2.22
C PRO A 172 -21.53 -47.59 0.69
N THR A 173 -20.60 -46.66 0.42
CA THR A 173 -19.56 -46.61 -0.65
C THR A 173 -19.89 -46.88 -2.13
N GLY A 174 -19.40 -45.99 -2.99
CA GLY A 174 -19.12 -46.29 -4.40
C GLY A 174 -18.44 -45.12 -5.10
N SER A 175 -17.13 -45.28 -5.32
CA SER A 175 -16.23 -44.44 -6.11
C SER A 175 -16.38 -44.73 -7.61
N GLU A 176 -16.36 -43.68 -8.44
CA GLU A 176 -15.81 -43.68 -9.80
C GLU A 176 -14.98 -42.40 -9.99
#